data_AF-A0A3C0JTM5-F1
#
_entry.id   AF-A0A3C0JTM5-F1
#
_cell.length_a   1.000
_cell.length_b   1.000
_cell.length_c   1.000
_cell.angle_alpha   90.00
_cell.angle_beta   90.00
_cell.angle_gamma   90.00
#
_symmetry.space_group_name_H-M   'P 1'
#
loop_
_entity.id
_entity.type
_entity.pdbx_description
1 polymer ?
#
loop_
_entity_poly.entity_id
_entity_poly.type
_entity_poly.pdbx_seq_one_letter_code
_entity_poly.pdbx_strand_id
1 'polypeptide(L)'
;MKDTELQQQYESLDRRVLVRDEAAIDAECLLAFRYEYPEQDTQVEVDTDEFTAVCPWTGLPDNGTLAISYIPGESCIELKSLKYYLLSYRDVGIVQEHAANRILLDLVALCHPRSMKITLDYKVRGGLHTAVTVEYPGN
;
A
#
# COMPACT_ATOMS: atom_id res chain seq x y z
N MET A 1 35.47 2.31 -26.52
CA MET A 1 34.69 1.64 -27.59
C MET A 1 33.55 0.91 -26.89
N LYS A 2 32.28 1.21 -27.19
CA LYS A 2 31.16 0.47 -26.56
C LYS A 2 31.21 -0.96 -27.06
N ASP A 3 31.26 -1.92 -26.13
CA ASP A 3 31.18 -3.33 -26.46
C ASP A 3 29.77 -3.62 -26.99
N THR A 4 29.67 -3.75 -28.31
CA THR A 4 28.38 -3.80 -29.02
C THR A 4 27.65 -5.10 -28.76
N GLU A 5 28.38 -6.18 -28.46
CA GLU A 5 27.83 -7.48 -28.08
C GLU A 5 27.21 -7.43 -26.68
N LEU A 6 27.90 -6.80 -25.73
CA LEU A 6 27.37 -6.58 -24.38
C LEU A 6 26.11 -5.69 -24.41
N GLN A 7 26.08 -4.66 -25.27
CA GLN A 7 24.92 -3.78 -25.42
C GLN A 7 23.69 -4.58 -25.92
N GLN A 8 23.87 -5.48 -26.89
CA GLN A 8 22.79 -6.32 -27.41
C GLN A 8 22.31 -7.34 -26.37
N GLN A 9 23.24 -7.95 -25.62
CA GLN A 9 22.89 -8.84 -24.51
C GLN A 9 22.09 -8.09 -23.43
N TYR A 10 22.49 -6.87 -23.07
CA TYR A 10 21.78 -6.02 -22.12
C TYR A 10 20.35 -5.67 -22.59
N GLU A 11 20.17 -5.23 -23.82
CA GLU A 11 18.86 -4.91 -24.38
C GLU A 11 17.95 -6.15 -24.47
N SER A 12 18.52 -7.34 -24.68
CA SER A 12 17.75 -8.59 -24.67
C SER A 12 17.20 -8.99 -23.29
N LEU A 13 17.68 -8.36 -22.20
CA LEU A 13 17.19 -8.59 -20.85
C LEU A 13 15.90 -7.82 -20.54
N ASP A 14 15.47 -6.90 -21.40
CA ASP A 14 14.23 -6.13 -21.22
C ASP A 14 13.02 -7.06 -21.26
N ARG A 15 12.59 -7.51 -20.08
CA ARG A 15 11.36 -8.26 -19.87
C ARG A 15 10.30 -7.31 -19.36
N ARG A 16 9.15 -7.27 -20.03
CA ARG A 16 7.95 -6.60 -19.50
C ARG A 16 7.46 -7.38 -18.29
N VAL A 17 7.49 -6.75 -17.12
CA VAL A 17 6.83 -7.28 -15.93
C VAL A 17 5.32 -7.30 -16.21
N LEU A 18 4.67 -8.42 -15.90
CA LEU A 18 3.21 -8.51 -15.97
C LEU A 18 2.63 -7.58 -14.91
N VAL A 19 2.03 -6.48 -15.37
CA VAL A 19 1.27 -5.56 -14.52
C VAL A 19 -0.16 -6.09 -14.43
N ARG A 20 -0.63 -6.33 -13.21
CA ARG A 20 -2.00 -6.74 -12.94
C ARG A 20 -2.87 -5.52 -12.67
N ASP A 21 -4.15 -5.66 -12.96
CA ASP A 21 -5.15 -4.62 -12.66
C ASP A 21 -5.44 -4.55 -11.16
N GLU A 22 -6.02 -3.43 -10.70
CA GLU A 22 -6.41 -3.22 -9.29
C GLU A 22 -7.34 -4.30 -8.73
N ALA A 23 -8.09 -5.00 -9.60
CA ALA A 23 -8.95 -6.14 -9.21
C ALA A 23 -8.17 -7.34 -8.65
N ALA A 24 -6.83 -7.36 -8.78
CA ALA A 24 -5.97 -8.37 -8.18
C ALA A 24 -5.66 -8.12 -6.69
N ILE A 25 -5.97 -6.93 -6.16
CA ILE A 25 -5.80 -6.61 -4.73
C ILE A 25 -6.75 -7.48 -3.91
N ASP A 26 -6.21 -8.25 -2.98
CA ASP A 26 -6.95 -9.22 -2.16
C ASP A 26 -7.48 -8.57 -0.88
N ALA A 27 -8.46 -7.69 -1.00
CA ALA A 27 -9.12 -7.07 0.15
C ALA A 27 -9.92 -8.08 0.99
N GLU A 28 -10.34 -9.20 0.41
CA GLU A 28 -11.13 -10.24 1.08
C GLU A 28 -10.31 -11.01 2.13
N CYS A 29 -8.98 -11.04 2.01
CA CYS A 29 -8.12 -11.67 3.01
C CYS A 29 -8.02 -10.88 4.33
N LEU A 30 -8.45 -9.62 4.36
CA LEU A 30 -8.40 -8.77 5.55
C LEU A 30 -9.30 -9.31 6.66
N LEU A 31 -8.77 -9.33 7.88
CA LEU A 31 -9.46 -9.78 9.08
C LEU A 31 -9.41 -8.70 10.16
N ALA A 32 -10.47 -8.66 10.97
CA ALA A 32 -10.53 -7.86 12.19
C ALA A 32 -10.93 -8.73 13.36
N PHE A 33 -10.54 -8.33 14.56
CA PHE A 33 -10.92 -8.97 15.82
C PHE A 33 -11.63 -7.98 16.74
N ARG A 34 -12.50 -8.49 17.61
CA ARG A 34 -13.23 -7.66 18.56
C ARG A 34 -12.27 -6.90 19.48
N TYR A 35 -12.47 -5.59 19.60
CA TYR A 35 -11.77 -4.77 20.58
C TYR A 35 -12.54 -4.74 21.90
N GLU A 36 -11.86 -4.94 23.03
CA GLU A 36 -12.51 -5.05 24.34
C GLU A 36 -12.79 -3.70 25.01
N TYR A 37 -12.20 -2.61 24.51
CA TYR A 37 -12.28 -1.28 25.10
C TYR A 37 -12.74 -0.18 24.12
N PRO A 38 -13.86 -0.37 23.37
CA PRO A 38 -14.30 0.56 22.32
C PRO A 38 -14.61 1.98 22.81
N GLU A 39 -14.87 2.13 24.12
CA GLU A 39 -15.13 3.42 24.77
C GLU A 39 -13.85 4.25 25.01
N GLN A 40 -12.66 3.68 24.80
CA GLN A 40 -11.40 4.39 24.97
C GLN A 40 -10.95 5.00 23.63
N ASP A 41 -10.43 6.23 23.69
CA ASP A 41 -9.76 6.87 22.55
C ASP A 41 -8.33 6.31 22.37
N THR A 42 -8.21 4.99 22.28
CA THR A 42 -6.90 4.32 22.12
C THR A 42 -6.39 4.56 20.70
N GLN A 43 -5.31 5.32 20.57
CA GLN A 43 -4.59 5.48 19.32
C GLN A 43 -3.71 4.25 19.05
N VAL A 44 -3.94 3.62 17.90
CA VAL A 44 -3.13 2.50 17.40
C VAL A 44 -2.29 3.00 16.23
N GLU A 45 -0.99 2.71 16.27
CA GLU A 45 -0.02 3.06 15.23
C GLU A 45 0.59 1.78 14.66
N VAL A 46 0.62 1.69 13.33
CA VAL A 46 1.21 0.58 12.58
C VAL A 46 2.01 1.16 11.43
N ASP A 47 3.27 0.77 11.28
CA ASP A 47 4.11 1.16 10.17
C ASP A 47 4.83 -0.03 9.53
N THR A 48 5.16 0.11 8.25
CA THR A 48 5.98 -0.85 7.51
C THR A 48 6.66 -0.20 6.32
N ASP A 49 7.89 -0.60 6.02
CA ASP A 49 8.63 -0.23 4.82
C ASP A 49 8.52 -1.28 3.70
N GLU A 50 7.67 -2.30 3.87
CA GLU A 50 7.48 -3.40 2.93
C GLU A 50 6.43 -3.11 1.83
N PHE A 51 5.81 -1.91 1.80
CA PHE A 51 4.82 -1.59 0.78
C PHE A 51 5.47 -1.42 -0.60
N THR A 52 4.90 -2.09 -1.59
CA THR A 52 5.34 -1.99 -2.99
C THR A 52 4.18 -2.24 -3.93
N ALA A 53 4.14 -1.47 -5.01
CA ALA A 53 3.25 -1.64 -6.15
C ALA A 53 4.04 -1.36 -7.44
N VAL A 54 3.42 -1.43 -8.61
CA VAL A 54 4.10 -1.07 -9.87
C VAL A 54 3.46 0.14 -10.53
N CYS A 55 4.29 0.97 -11.17
CA CYS A 55 3.83 2.08 -11.98
C CYS A 55 3.03 1.55 -13.19
N PRO A 56 1.76 1.97 -13.40
CA PRO A 56 0.90 1.44 -14.47
C PRO A 56 1.49 1.58 -15.88
N TRP A 57 2.35 2.57 -16.10
CA TRP A 57 2.92 2.87 -17.42
C TRP A 57 4.25 2.20 -17.68
N THR A 58 5.12 2.10 -16.67
CA THR A 58 6.49 1.58 -16.87
C THR A 58 6.67 0.17 -16.34
N GLY A 59 5.73 -0.34 -15.52
CA GLY A 59 5.86 -1.63 -14.85
C GLY A 59 7.03 -1.71 -13.86
N LEU A 60 7.63 -0.57 -13.52
CA LEU A 60 8.71 -0.48 -12.54
C LEU A 60 8.11 -0.39 -11.14
N PRO A 61 8.77 -0.99 -10.13
CA PRO A 61 8.26 -0.98 -8.78
C PRO A 61 8.37 0.41 -8.15
N ASP A 62 7.27 0.83 -7.53
CA ASP A 62 7.19 1.97 -6.63
C ASP A 62 7.14 1.43 -5.20
N ASN A 63 8.19 1.68 -4.42
CA ASN A 63 8.31 1.23 -3.04
C ASN A 63 8.05 2.41 -2.10
N GLY A 64 7.44 2.14 -0.95
CA GLY A 64 7.15 3.17 0.03
C GLY A 64 7.04 2.65 1.46
N THR A 65 7.07 3.58 2.40
CA THR A 65 6.74 3.34 3.80
C THR A 65 5.27 3.68 4.01
N LEU A 66 4.51 2.73 4.55
CA LEU A 66 3.12 2.92 4.94
C LEU A 66 3.07 3.18 6.45
N ALA A 67 2.40 4.25 6.85
CA ALA A 67 2.07 4.54 8.24
C ALA A 67 0.54 4.64 8.38
N ILE A 68 -0.02 3.90 9.33
CA ILE A 68 -1.43 3.86 9.66
C ILE A 68 -1.57 4.31 11.12
N SER A 69 -2.42 5.30 11.37
CA SER A 69 -2.83 5.74 12.70
C SER A 69 -4.34 5.70 12.77
N TYR A 70 -4.92 5.00 13.73
CA TYR A 70 -6.38 4.93 13.85
C TYR A 70 -6.83 4.80 15.30
N ILE A 71 -8.06 5.24 15.55
CA ILE A 71 -8.80 4.97 16.79
C ILE A 71 -9.82 3.88 16.45
N PRO A 72 -9.71 2.66 17.03
CA PRO A 72 -10.65 1.59 16.78
C PRO A 72 -12.09 1.96 17.16
N GLY A 73 -13.06 1.38 16.45
CA GLY A 73 -14.44 1.26 16.93
C GLY A 73 -14.58 -0.02 17.74
N GLU A 74 -15.46 -0.92 17.29
CA GLU A 74 -15.69 -2.23 17.91
C GLU A 74 -14.61 -3.28 17.56
N SER A 75 -13.72 -2.98 16.62
CA SER A 75 -12.75 -3.95 16.11
C SER A 75 -11.39 -3.35 15.74
N CYS A 76 -10.36 -4.18 15.87
CA CYS A 76 -8.98 -3.87 15.50
C CYS A 76 -8.55 -4.72 14.30
N ILE A 77 -7.62 -4.17 13.50
CA ILE A 77 -7.05 -4.83 12.33
C ILE A 77 -6.14 -5.99 12.77
N GLU A 78 -6.29 -7.16 12.15
CA GLU A 78 -5.37 -8.30 12.38
C GLU A 78 -4.13 -8.16 11.49
N LEU A 79 -2.94 -8.11 12.11
CA LEU A 79 -1.70 -7.69 11.44
C LEU A 79 -1.19 -8.68 10.39
N LYS A 80 -1.43 -9.99 10.55
CA LYS A 80 -1.03 -10.97 9.53
C LYS A 80 -1.85 -10.77 8.26
N SER A 81 -3.16 -10.61 8.37
CA SER A 81 -4.06 -10.32 7.25
C SER A 81 -3.67 -9.02 6.54
N LEU A 82 -3.35 -7.97 7.30
CA LEU A 82 -2.84 -6.70 6.77
C LEU A 82 -1.55 -6.92 5.95
N LYS A 83 -0.60 -7.71 6.45
CA LYS A 83 0.62 -8.04 5.70
C LYS A 83 0.30 -8.72 4.35
N TYR A 84 -0.59 -9.71 4.32
CA TYR A 84 -0.95 -10.39 3.07
C TYR A 84 -1.74 -9.49 2.11
N TYR A 85 -2.61 -8.63 2.63
CA TYR A 85 -3.28 -7.59 1.87
C TYR A 85 -2.26 -6.66 1.20
N LEU A 86 -1.28 -6.12 1.93
CA LEU A 86 -0.24 -5.27 1.36
C LEU A 86 0.64 -6.01 0.33
N LEU A 87 0.93 -7.29 0.56
CA LEU A 87 1.66 -8.12 -0.42
C LEU A 87 0.90 -8.31 -1.73
N SER A 88 -0.44 -8.22 -1.73
CA SER A 88 -1.26 -8.33 -2.95
C SER A 88 -1.08 -7.16 -3.92
N TYR A 89 -0.50 -6.04 -3.47
CA TYR A 89 -0.20 -4.88 -4.32
C TYR A 89 1.04 -5.06 -5.21
N ARG A 90 1.90 -6.04 -4.90
CA ARG A 90 3.28 -6.12 -5.40
C ARG A 90 3.42 -6.08 -6.92
N ASP A 91 2.46 -6.64 -7.64
CA ASP A 91 2.43 -6.71 -9.10
C ASP A 91 1.25 -5.91 -9.70
N VAL A 92 0.57 -5.09 -8.90
CA VAL A 92 -0.58 -4.28 -9.30
C VAL A 92 -0.15 -2.92 -9.81
N GLY A 93 -0.64 -2.58 -11.00
CA GLY A 93 -0.49 -1.26 -11.61
C GLY A 93 -1.42 -0.25 -10.96
N ILE A 94 -0.91 0.58 -10.06
CA ILE A 94 -1.71 1.60 -9.36
C ILE A 94 -0.89 2.86 -9.12
N VAL A 95 -1.50 4.04 -9.29
CA VAL A 95 -0.85 5.32 -8.97
C VAL A 95 -0.84 5.57 -7.47
N GLN A 96 0.14 6.35 -7.02
CA GLN A 96 0.45 6.53 -5.60
C GLN A 96 -0.73 7.05 -4.77
N GLU A 97 -1.46 8.00 -5.35
CA GLU A 97 -2.63 8.63 -4.74
C GLU A 97 -3.80 7.65 -4.60
N HIS A 98 -3.98 6.79 -5.59
CA HIS A 98 -5.03 5.79 -5.60
C HIS A 98 -4.72 4.67 -4.61
N ALA A 99 -3.46 4.24 -4.51
CA ALA A 99 -3.04 3.23 -3.54
C ALA A 99 -3.36 3.66 -2.11
N ALA A 100 -3.01 4.89 -1.73
CA ALA A 100 -3.32 5.42 -0.40
C ALA A 100 -4.83 5.46 -0.12
N ASN A 101 -5.63 5.99 -1.06
CA ASN A 101 -7.09 6.03 -0.93
C ASN A 101 -7.70 4.63 -0.84
N ARG A 102 -7.23 3.70 -1.67
CA ARG A 102 -7.74 2.32 -1.68
C ARG A 102 -7.49 1.62 -0.34
N ILE A 103 -6.26 1.72 0.19
CA ILE A 103 -5.91 1.18 1.50
C ILE A 103 -6.84 1.76 2.59
N LEU A 104 -7.04 3.09 2.60
CA LEU A 104 -7.95 3.71 3.57
C LEU A 104 -9.36 3.16 3.46
N LEU A 105 -9.93 3.09 2.24
CA LEU A 105 -11.30 2.63 2.03
C LEU A 105 -11.50 1.17 2.45
N ASP A 106 -10.57 0.28 2.10
CA ASP A 106 -10.66 -1.13 2.47
C ASP A 106 -10.53 -1.32 3.98
N LEU A 107 -9.61 -0.61 4.64
CA LEU A 107 -9.44 -0.70 6.10
C LEU A 107 -10.59 -0.08 6.87
N VAL A 108 -11.17 1.03 6.40
CA VAL A 108 -12.37 1.62 6.98
C VAL A 108 -13.57 0.68 6.86
N ALA A 109 -13.77 0.06 5.68
CA ALA A 109 -14.82 -0.92 5.47
C ALA A 109 -14.64 -2.18 6.33
N LEU A 110 -13.39 -2.57 6.60
CA LEU A 110 -13.05 -3.71 7.45
C LEU A 110 -13.41 -3.47 8.91
N CYS A 111 -12.84 -2.42 9.53
CA CYS A 111 -12.85 -2.29 11.00
C CYS A 111 -13.76 -1.18 11.54
N HIS A 112 -14.37 -0.37 10.66
CA HIS A 112 -15.25 0.74 11.03
C HIS A 112 -14.64 1.62 12.14
N PRO A 113 -13.42 2.16 11.92
CA PRO A 113 -12.70 2.91 12.93
C PRO A 113 -13.46 4.20 13.27
N ARG A 114 -13.23 4.73 14.47
CA ARG A 114 -13.72 6.06 14.82
C ARG A 114 -12.99 7.13 14.04
N SER A 115 -11.69 6.99 13.82
CA SER A 115 -10.91 7.84 12.91
C SER A 115 -9.75 7.05 12.36
N MET A 116 -9.27 7.40 11.17
CA MET A 116 -8.10 6.77 10.57
C MET A 116 -7.35 7.76 9.68
N LYS A 117 -6.02 7.78 9.81
CA LYS A 117 -5.10 8.47 8.92
C LYS A 117 -4.12 7.47 8.35
N ILE A 118 -3.90 7.54 7.04
CA ILE A 118 -2.89 6.75 6.35
C ILE A 118 -1.96 7.71 5.61
N THR A 119 -0.66 7.50 5.78
CA THR A 119 0.37 8.15 4.99
C THR A 119 1.17 7.09 4.26
N LEU A 120 1.27 7.22 2.95
CA LEU A 120 2.11 6.39 2.09
C LEU A 120 3.24 7.26 1.51
N ASP A 121 4.45 7.05 2.00
CA ASP A 121 5.65 7.82 1.68
C ASP A 121 6.54 7.03 0.71
N TYR A 122 6.56 7.46 -0.56
CA TYR A 122 7.27 6.75 -1.62
C TYR A 122 8.75 7.14 -1.70
N LYS A 123 9.58 6.19 -2.13
CA LYS A 123 10.98 6.46 -2.50
C LYS A 123 11.05 7.43 -3.69
N VAL A 124 12.11 8.23 -3.72
CA VAL A 124 12.32 9.27 -4.74
C VAL A 124 12.37 8.67 -6.15
N ARG A 125 11.61 9.26 -7.07
CA ARG A 125 11.60 8.91 -8.49
C ARG A 125 11.79 10.16 -9.34
N GLY A 126 12.73 10.13 -10.28
CA GLY A 126 13.02 11.28 -11.15
C GLY A 126 13.46 12.54 -10.37
N GLY A 127 14.04 12.38 -9.17
CA GLY A 127 14.42 13.48 -8.29
C GLY A 127 13.27 14.11 -7.50
N LEU A 128 12.06 13.56 -7.59
CA LEU A 128 10.88 14.02 -6.86
C LEU A 128 10.52 13.04 -5.74
N HIS A 129 10.22 13.60 -4.57
CA HIS A 129 9.66 12.87 -3.44
C HIS A 129 8.14 13.07 -3.41
N THR A 130 7.41 12.01 -3.07
CA THR A 130 5.96 12.06 -2.98
C THR A 130 5.52 11.28 -1.75
N ALA A 131 4.72 11.94 -0.91
CA ALA A 131 4.03 11.33 0.20
C ALA A 131 2.54 11.67 0.10
N VAL A 132 1.69 10.66 0.16
CA VAL A 132 0.23 10.83 0.07
C VAL A 132 -0.35 10.56 1.45
N THR A 133 -1.08 11.54 2.00
CA THR A 133 -1.84 11.37 3.24
C THR A 133 -3.33 11.44 2.95
N VAL A 134 -4.08 10.47 3.47
CA VAL A 134 -5.54 10.40 3.38
C VAL A 134 -6.13 10.16 4.76
N GLU A 135 -7.30 10.72 5.02
CA GLU A 135 -7.95 10.69 6.33
C GLU A 135 -9.42 10.30 6.19
N TYR A 136 -9.86 9.41 7.06
CA TYR A 136 -11.27 9.18 7.38
C TYR A 136 -11.56 9.92 8.69
N PRO A 137 -12.24 11.07 8.63
CA PRO A 137 -12.57 11.84 9.82
C PRO A 137 -13.63 11.09 10.63
N GLY A 138 -13.43 11.07 11.96
CA GLY A 138 -14.49 10.62 12.85
C GLY A 138 -15.63 11.60 12.91
N ASN A 139 -16.85 11.08 12.87
CA ASN A 139 -18.05 11.85 13.24
C ASN A 139 -18.13 11.99 14.76
#